data_AF-A0A935WCJ5-F1
#
_entry.id   AF-A0A935WCJ5-F1
#
_cell.length_a   1.000
_cell.length_b   1.000
_cell.length_c   1.000
_cell.angle_alpha   90.00
_cell.angle_beta   90.00
_cell.angle_gamma   90.00
#
_symmetry.space_group_name_H-M   'P 1'
#
loop_
_entity.id
_entity.type
_entity.pdbx_description
1 polymer ?
#
loop_
_entity_poly.entity_id
_entity_poly.type
_entity_poly.pdbx_seq_one_letter_code
_entity_poly.pdbx_strand_id
1 'polypeptide(L)'
;MGLLLRGAHRFPEALREFRRARALQPASLNIIHAEAVTHLSLGDLAAARASLRQLPPEVVQAQLVVQLALFDDTYWALEEPQLQLLLSLTPEAFDNDRSAWAICLAQAAWGRGDRARARAYGDSAVAAFESAALQGASDAERQSLLGMACAPAAYRAAEARRAAEQALADLPVTDRSTNLGGYIRAVRARTFLLIGDPEQAITELEATLQLPYAMTPAWLRIDPNFASLKGNPRFERLRASP
;
A
#
# COMPACT_ATOMS: atom_id res chain seq x y z
N MET A 1 -11.69 16.33 -8.13
CA MET A 1 -12.07 16.96 -6.85
C MET A 1 -11.89 16.02 -5.66
N GLY A 2 -12.44 14.79 -5.67
CA GLY A 2 -12.35 13.85 -4.53
C GLY A 2 -10.94 13.56 -4.00
N LEU A 3 -9.95 13.31 -4.85
CA LEU A 3 -8.56 13.06 -4.41
C LEU A 3 -7.92 14.27 -3.71
N LEU A 4 -8.21 15.50 -4.17
CA LEU A 4 -7.75 16.73 -3.51
C LEU A 4 -8.39 16.90 -2.13
N LEU A 5 -9.69 16.61 -2.01
CA LEU A 5 -10.39 16.62 -0.72
C LEU A 5 -9.82 15.57 0.24
N ARG A 6 -9.48 14.37 -0.27
CA ARG A 6 -8.82 13.32 0.53
C ARG A 6 -7.44 13.77 1.02
N GLY A 7 -6.63 14.37 0.16
CA GLY A 7 -5.31 14.91 0.55
C GLY A 7 -5.39 16.05 1.57
N ALA A 8 -6.48 16.82 1.56
CA ALA A 8 -6.79 17.83 2.56
C ALA A 8 -7.53 17.29 3.80
N HIS A 9 -7.60 15.95 3.94
CA HIS A 9 -8.28 15.24 5.04
C HIS A 9 -9.77 15.58 5.22
N ARG A 10 -10.42 16.08 4.16
CA ARG A 10 -11.88 16.33 4.10
C ARG A 10 -12.64 15.07 3.67
N PHE A 11 -12.42 13.97 4.40
CA PHE A 11 -12.87 12.63 4.01
C PHE A 11 -14.39 12.48 3.79
N PRO A 12 -15.29 13.05 4.62
CA PRO A 12 -16.73 12.96 4.37
C PRO A 12 -17.13 13.59 3.02
N GLU A 13 -16.43 14.66 2.64
CA GLU A 13 -16.68 15.38 1.40
C GLU A 13 -16.09 14.62 0.21
N ALA A 14 -14.88 14.08 0.36
CA ALA A 14 -14.28 13.17 -0.60
C ALA A 14 -15.18 11.96 -0.88
N LEU A 15 -15.76 11.33 0.15
CA LEU A 15 -16.71 10.22 -0.01
C LEU A 15 -17.96 10.62 -0.79
N ARG A 16 -18.52 11.81 -0.54
CA ARG A 16 -19.66 12.31 -1.33
C ARG A 16 -19.30 12.45 -2.81
N GLU A 17 -18.13 13.02 -3.09
CA GLU A 17 -17.65 13.19 -4.47
C GLU A 17 -17.37 11.84 -5.15
N PHE A 18 -16.75 10.89 -4.47
CA PHE A 18 -16.50 9.55 -5.03
C PHE A 18 -17.79 8.79 -5.27
N ARG A 19 -18.77 8.85 -4.37
CA ARG A 19 -20.08 8.23 -4.58
C ARG A 19 -20.84 8.85 -5.76
N ARG A 20 -20.77 10.17 -5.92
CA ARG A 20 -21.31 10.86 -7.09
C ARG A 20 -20.62 10.40 -8.37
N ALA A 21 -19.30 10.28 -8.36
CA ALA A 21 -18.53 9.77 -9.49
C ALA A 21 -18.88 8.30 -9.79
N ARG A 22 -19.08 7.47 -8.76
CA ARG A 22 -19.49 6.06 -8.89
C ARG A 22 -20.88 5.91 -9.49
N ALA A 23 -21.80 6.85 -9.22
CA ALA A 23 -23.11 6.87 -9.89
C ALA A 23 -23.01 7.14 -11.40
N LEU A 24 -21.95 7.84 -11.84
CA LEU A 24 -21.71 8.15 -13.26
C LEU A 24 -20.87 7.07 -13.96
N GLN A 25 -19.92 6.46 -13.25
CA GLN A 25 -19.02 5.43 -13.76
C GLN A 25 -18.93 4.25 -12.76
N PRO A 26 -19.97 3.39 -12.70
CA PRO A 26 -20.09 2.37 -11.66
C PRO A 26 -18.98 1.31 -11.66
N ALA A 27 -18.40 1.03 -12.82
CA ALA A 27 -17.35 0.01 -12.99
C ALA A 27 -15.91 0.59 -12.97
N SER A 28 -15.74 1.89 -12.70
CA SER A 28 -14.41 2.50 -12.67
C SER A 28 -13.60 2.06 -11.45
N LEU A 29 -12.58 1.23 -11.68
CA LEU A 29 -11.71 0.69 -10.62
C LEU A 29 -11.00 1.79 -9.83
N ASN A 30 -10.61 2.89 -10.49
CA ASN A 30 -10.00 4.03 -9.83
C ASN A 30 -10.95 4.71 -8.82
N ILE A 31 -12.24 4.84 -9.16
CA ILE A 31 -13.23 5.45 -8.27
C ILE A 31 -13.54 4.49 -7.11
N ILE A 32 -13.69 3.20 -7.40
CA ILE A 32 -13.93 2.16 -6.39
C ILE A 32 -12.78 2.11 -5.38
N HIS A 33 -11.54 2.04 -5.87
CA HIS A 33 -10.33 2.06 -5.04
C HIS A 33 -10.25 3.34 -4.20
N ALA A 34 -10.47 4.51 -4.81
CA ALA A 34 -10.40 5.77 -4.09
C ALA A 34 -11.45 5.89 -2.98
N GLU A 35 -12.67 5.39 -3.20
CA GLU A 35 -13.71 5.31 -2.16
C GLU A 35 -13.31 4.36 -1.03
N ALA A 36 -12.80 3.17 -1.36
CA ALA A 36 -12.34 2.19 -0.37
C ALA A 36 -11.20 2.77 0.49
N VAL A 37 -10.16 3.35 -0.13
CA VAL A 37 -9.06 4.03 0.57
C VAL A 37 -9.58 5.14 1.47
N THR A 38 -10.60 5.89 1.05
CA THR A 38 -11.18 6.96 1.87
C THR A 38 -11.88 6.41 3.12
N HIS A 39 -12.53 5.26 3.02
CA HIS A 39 -13.04 4.54 4.19
C HIS A 39 -11.90 4.05 5.11
N LEU A 40 -10.80 3.55 4.56
CA LEU A 40 -9.61 3.17 5.34
C LEU A 40 -8.98 4.37 6.05
N SER A 41 -8.92 5.55 5.41
CA SER A 41 -8.47 6.81 6.03
C SER A 41 -9.34 7.24 7.21
N LEU A 42 -10.61 6.84 7.24
CA LEU A 42 -11.52 7.06 8.38
C LEU A 42 -11.39 5.98 9.47
N GLY A 43 -10.55 4.96 9.27
CA GLY A 43 -10.46 3.80 10.15
C GLY A 43 -11.66 2.85 10.04
N ASP A 44 -12.42 2.90 8.94
CA ASP A 44 -13.63 2.09 8.74
C ASP A 44 -13.36 0.96 7.73
N LEU A 45 -12.65 -0.07 8.20
CA LEU A 45 -12.37 -1.28 7.40
C LEU A 45 -13.66 -2.00 6.98
N ALA A 46 -14.70 -1.97 7.81
CA ALA A 46 -15.96 -2.63 7.52
C ALA A 46 -16.67 -1.97 6.33
N ALA A 47 -16.74 -0.64 6.30
CA ALA A 47 -17.31 0.09 5.16
C ALA A 47 -16.44 -0.04 3.90
N ALA A 48 -15.11 -0.04 4.04
CA ALA A 48 -14.22 -0.29 2.90
C ALA A 48 -14.55 -1.64 2.24
N ARG A 49 -14.59 -2.73 3.02
CA ARG A 49 -14.94 -4.08 2.52
C ARG A 49 -16.37 -4.15 1.99
N ALA A 50 -17.33 -3.52 2.65
CA ALA A 50 -18.71 -3.49 2.17
C ALA A 50 -18.80 -2.83 0.78
N SER A 51 -18.05 -1.75 0.55
CA SER A 51 -18.01 -1.05 -0.74
C SER A 51 -17.39 -1.90 -1.87
N LEU A 52 -16.50 -2.83 -1.53
CA LEU A 52 -15.87 -3.76 -2.47
C LEU A 52 -16.72 -5.01 -2.77
N ARG A 53 -17.73 -5.31 -1.93
CA ARG A 53 -18.69 -6.42 -2.17
C ARG A 53 -19.84 -6.00 -3.07
N GLN A 54 -20.30 -4.77 -2.96
CA GLN A 54 -21.48 -4.25 -3.65
C GLN A 54 -21.09 -3.60 -4.98
N LEU A 55 -20.48 -4.38 -5.86
CA LEU A 55 -20.01 -3.90 -7.17
C LEU A 55 -20.92 -4.41 -8.29
N PRO A 56 -21.07 -3.62 -9.37
CA PRO A 56 -21.89 -4.03 -10.50
C PRO A 56 -21.19 -5.18 -11.25
N PRO A 57 -21.95 -6.05 -11.95
CA PRO A 57 -21.41 -7.28 -12.55
C PRO A 57 -20.34 -7.05 -13.63
N GLU A 58 -20.26 -5.84 -14.19
CA GLU A 58 -19.25 -5.44 -15.17
C GLU A 58 -17.85 -5.30 -14.54
N VAL A 59 -17.74 -5.21 -13.21
CA VAL A 59 -16.44 -5.16 -12.54
C VAL A 59 -15.79 -6.54 -12.55
N VAL A 60 -14.72 -6.66 -13.34
CA VAL A 60 -13.89 -7.86 -13.40
C VAL A 60 -13.12 -7.99 -12.08
N GLN A 61 -13.43 -9.04 -11.31
CA GLN A 61 -12.85 -9.25 -9.97
C GLN A 61 -11.32 -9.37 -9.98
N ALA A 62 -10.73 -9.99 -11.02
CA ALA A 62 -9.28 -10.08 -11.15
C ALA A 62 -8.63 -8.70 -11.24
N GLN A 63 -9.21 -7.78 -12.03
CA GLN A 63 -8.70 -6.42 -12.16
C GLN A 63 -8.90 -5.61 -10.87
N LEU A 64 -10.00 -5.84 -10.15
CA LEU A 64 -10.24 -5.23 -8.86
C LEU A 64 -9.16 -5.61 -7.83
N VAL A 65 -8.88 -6.90 -7.66
CA VAL A 65 -7.89 -7.33 -6.65
C VAL A 65 -6.48 -6.87 -7.02
N VAL A 66 -6.16 -6.77 -8.32
CA VAL A 66 -4.92 -6.17 -8.83
C VAL A 66 -4.86 -4.69 -8.50
N GLN A 67 -5.92 -3.91 -8.75
CA GLN A 67 -5.99 -2.49 -8.39
C GLN A 67 -5.73 -2.26 -6.90
N LEU A 68 -6.36 -3.04 -6.02
CA LEU A 68 -6.20 -2.91 -4.58
C LEU A 68 -4.80 -3.34 -4.09
N ALA A 69 -4.14 -4.26 -4.80
CA ALA A 69 -2.79 -4.70 -4.48
C ALA A 69 -1.71 -3.73 -4.97
N LEU A 70 -1.90 -3.10 -6.13
CA LEU A 70 -0.93 -2.19 -6.75
C LEU A 70 -0.90 -0.80 -6.10
N PHE A 71 -2.07 -0.27 -5.73
CA PHE A 71 -2.20 1.12 -5.33
C PHE A 71 -2.44 1.27 -3.83
N ASP A 72 -1.67 2.17 -3.19
CA ASP A 72 -1.71 2.45 -1.76
C ASP A 72 -1.48 1.20 -0.86
N ASP A 73 -0.90 0.13 -1.43
CA ASP A 73 -0.67 -1.17 -0.78
C ASP A 73 -1.88 -1.73 -0.01
N THR A 74 -3.09 -1.54 -0.53
CA THR A 74 -4.34 -1.89 0.16
C THR A 74 -4.74 -3.37 0.09
N TYR A 75 -3.84 -4.28 -0.27
CA TYR A 75 -4.12 -5.73 -0.34
C TYR A 75 -4.66 -6.29 0.98
N TRP A 76 -4.29 -5.72 2.13
CA TRP A 76 -4.74 -6.18 3.45
C TRP A 76 -6.22 -5.87 3.72
N ALA A 77 -6.82 -4.97 2.95
CA ALA A 77 -8.26 -4.72 2.99
C ALA A 77 -9.06 -5.82 2.27
N LEU A 78 -8.45 -6.58 1.36
CA LEU A 78 -9.08 -7.69 0.65
C LEU A 78 -9.55 -8.77 1.63
N GLU A 79 -10.69 -9.39 1.32
CA GLU A 79 -11.23 -10.53 2.07
C GLU A 79 -10.65 -11.85 1.54
N GLU A 80 -10.83 -12.94 2.28
CA GLU A 80 -10.23 -14.25 1.97
C GLU A 80 -10.44 -14.71 0.52
N PRO A 81 -11.66 -14.65 -0.07
CA PRO A 81 -11.85 -15.06 -1.47
C PRO A 81 -11.09 -14.19 -2.47
N GLN A 82 -10.97 -12.89 -2.18
CA GLN A 82 -10.25 -11.94 -3.03
C GLN A 82 -8.74 -12.12 -2.92
N LEU A 83 -8.23 -12.40 -1.72
CA LEU A 83 -6.82 -12.74 -1.50
C LEU A 83 -6.44 -14.04 -2.21
N GLN A 84 -7.31 -15.07 -2.16
CA GLN A 84 -7.09 -16.32 -2.90
C GLN A 84 -7.08 -16.08 -4.40
N LEU A 85 -8.01 -15.25 -4.91
CA LEU A 85 -8.00 -14.85 -6.31
C LEU A 85 -6.68 -14.18 -6.67
N LEU A 86 -6.26 -13.15 -5.93
CA LEU A 86 -4.99 -12.43 -6.16
C LEU A 86 -3.80 -13.39 -6.22
N LEU A 87 -3.70 -14.31 -5.26
CA LEU A 87 -2.60 -15.29 -5.19
C LEU A 87 -2.62 -16.35 -6.30
N SER A 88 -3.75 -16.50 -7.01
CA SER A 88 -3.88 -17.38 -8.17
C SER A 88 -3.54 -16.71 -9.50
N LEU A 89 -3.45 -15.38 -9.51
CA LEU A 89 -3.17 -14.63 -10.74
C LEU A 89 -1.73 -14.82 -11.19
N THR A 90 -1.55 -14.76 -12.51
CA THR A 90 -0.27 -14.84 -13.21
C THR A 90 0.16 -13.45 -13.69
N PRO A 91 1.40 -13.27 -14.19
CA PRO A 91 1.88 -11.97 -14.68
C PRO A 91 0.98 -11.34 -15.76
N GLU A 92 0.24 -12.13 -16.53
CA GLU A 92 -0.70 -11.65 -17.55
C GLU A 92 -1.78 -10.72 -16.98
N ALA A 93 -2.18 -10.90 -15.71
CA ALA A 93 -3.13 -10.02 -15.04
C ALA A 93 -2.54 -8.66 -14.62
N PHE A 94 -1.22 -8.50 -14.74
CA PHE A 94 -0.43 -7.32 -14.41
C PHE A 94 0.23 -6.74 -15.66
N ASP A 95 -0.41 -6.88 -16.84
CA ASP A 95 0.15 -6.45 -18.13
C ASP A 95 1.54 -7.05 -18.43
N ASN A 96 1.80 -8.25 -17.90
CA ASN A 96 3.09 -8.94 -17.92
C ASN A 96 4.22 -8.26 -17.13
N ASP A 97 3.90 -7.27 -16.29
CA ASP A 97 4.84 -6.73 -15.31
C ASP A 97 5.08 -7.73 -14.18
N ARG A 98 6.16 -8.50 -14.34
CA ARG A 98 6.60 -9.49 -13.36
C ARG A 98 7.00 -8.88 -12.02
N SER A 99 7.48 -7.65 -12.01
CA SER A 99 7.91 -6.99 -10.78
C SER A 99 6.70 -6.61 -9.92
N ALA A 100 5.68 -6.02 -10.55
CA ALA A 100 4.43 -5.64 -9.93
C ALA A 100 3.63 -6.86 -9.46
N TRP A 101 3.54 -7.90 -10.30
CA TRP A 101 2.95 -9.19 -9.93
C TRP A 101 3.63 -9.79 -8.70
N ALA A 102 4.96 -9.95 -8.76
CA ALA A 102 5.70 -10.64 -7.71
C ALA A 102 5.64 -9.87 -6.38
N ILE A 103 5.78 -8.55 -6.37
CA ILE A 103 5.72 -7.77 -5.13
C ILE A 103 4.31 -7.81 -4.50
N CYS A 104 3.25 -7.72 -5.30
CA CYS A 104 1.88 -7.83 -4.80
C CYS A 104 1.61 -9.19 -4.14
N LEU A 105 2.06 -10.28 -4.77
CA LEU A 105 1.91 -11.63 -4.23
C LEU A 105 2.79 -11.86 -2.99
N ALA A 106 3.99 -11.27 -2.94
CA ALA A 106 4.85 -11.32 -1.76
C ALA A 106 4.17 -10.68 -0.54
N GLN A 107 3.60 -9.49 -0.73
CA GLN A 107 2.88 -8.76 0.31
C GLN A 107 1.62 -9.51 0.78
N ALA A 108 0.82 -10.02 -0.16
CA ALA A 108 -0.36 -10.81 0.14
C ALA A 108 -0.03 -12.10 0.90
N ALA A 109 0.98 -12.85 0.46
CA ALA A 109 1.47 -14.05 1.15
C ALA A 109 1.98 -13.72 2.57
N TRP A 110 2.71 -12.61 2.73
CA TRP A 110 3.16 -12.13 4.03
C TRP A 110 1.98 -11.82 4.96
N GLY A 111 0.95 -11.13 4.47
CA GLY A 111 -0.25 -10.81 5.23
C GLY A 111 -1.00 -12.05 5.73
N ARG A 112 -0.93 -13.15 4.99
CA ARG A 112 -1.50 -14.46 5.38
C ARG A 112 -0.61 -15.27 6.33
N GLY A 113 0.59 -14.78 6.64
CA GLY A 113 1.58 -15.52 7.42
C GLY A 113 2.32 -16.60 6.63
N ASP A 114 2.13 -16.70 5.30
CA ASP A 114 2.87 -17.62 4.45
C ASP A 114 4.26 -17.05 4.12
N ARG A 115 5.18 -17.21 5.07
CA ARG A 115 6.55 -16.69 4.97
C ARG A 115 7.34 -17.33 3.84
N ALA A 116 7.06 -18.58 3.48
CA ALA A 116 7.78 -19.28 2.42
C ALA A 116 7.42 -18.69 1.05
N ARG A 117 6.12 -18.54 0.75
CA ARG A 117 5.68 -17.89 -0.49
C ARG A 117 6.06 -16.41 -0.54
N ALA A 118 5.94 -15.69 0.59
CA ALA A 118 6.34 -14.29 0.65
C ALA A 118 7.81 -14.09 0.25
N ARG A 119 8.71 -14.97 0.70
CA ARG A 119 10.13 -14.94 0.31
C ARG A 119 10.33 -15.28 -1.16
N ALA A 120 9.72 -16.36 -1.65
CA ALA A 120 9.88 -16.77 -3.05
C ALA A 120 9.39 -15.69 -4.04
N TYR A 121 8.27 -15.04 -3.73
CA TYR A 121 7.78 -13.91 -4.52
C TYR A 121 8.64 -12.66 -4.35
N GLY A 122 9.15 -12.37 -3.15
CA GLY A 122 10.12 -11.29 -2.92
C GLY A 122 11.38 -11.46 -3.76
N ASP A 123 11.97 -12.66 -3.79
CA ASP A 123 13.13 -12.97 -4.63
C ASP A 123 12.83 -12.79 -6.13
N SER A 124 11.63 -13.19 -6.56
CA SER A 124 11.17 -13.00 -7.94
C SER A 124 11.00 -11.51 -8.28
N ALA A 125 10.49 -10.71 -7.35
CA ALA A 125 10.33 -9.27 -7.52
C ALA A 125 11.69 -8.56 -7.64
N VAL A 126 12.66 -8.91 -6.78
CA VAL A 126 14.03 -8.36 -6.85
C VAL A 126 14.66 -8.67 -8.20
N ALA A 127 14.63 -9.94 -8.64
CA ALA A 127 15.18 -10.33 -9.93
C ALA A 127 14.49 -9.58 -11.09
N ALA A 128 13.17 -9.38 -11.02
CA ALA A 128 12.43 -8.62 -12.00
C ALA A 128 12.85 -7.14 -12.03
N PHE A 129 12.97 -6.48 -10.87
CA PHE A 129 13.43 -5.08 -10.77
C PHE A 129 14.86 -4.86 -11.28
N GLU A 130 15.74 -5.86 -11.13
CA GLU A 130 17.09 -5.80 -11.67
C GLU A 130 17.13 -6.01 -13.19
N SER A 131 16.23 -6.84 -13.72
CA SER A 131 16.19 -7.19 -15.15
C SER A 131 15.41 -6.20 -16.02
N ALA A 132 14.43 -5.51 -15.44
CA ALA A 132 13.52 -4.63 -16.16
C ALA A 132 13.86 -3.17 -15.90
N ALA A 133 13.93 -2.38 -16.96
CA ALA A 133 13.67 -0.95 -16.83
C ALA A 133 12.18 -0.82 -16.51
N LEU A 134 11.81 -0.54 -15.25
CA LEU A 134 10.43 -0.18 -14.91
C LEU A 134 10.05 1.06 -15.74
N GLN A 135 9.30 0.86 -16.83
CA GLN A 135 8.91 1.97 -17.67
C GLN A 135 7.90 2.83 -16.91
N GLY A 136 8.26 4.08 -16.62
CA GLY A 136 7.37 5.09 -16.03
C GLY A 136 7.46 5.26 -14.51
N ALA A 137 8.13 4.37 -13.76
CA ALA A 137 8.40 4.60 -12.34
C ALA A 137 9.61 5.51 -12.15
N SER A 138 9.55 6.45 -11.21
CA SER A 138 10.73 7.21 -10.80
C SER A 138 11.75 6.31 -10.11
N ASP A 139 13.03 6.73 -10.09
CA ASP A 139 14.06 6.00 -9.35
C ASP A 139 13.72 5.85 -7.86
N ALA A 140 13.09 6.88 -7.27
CA ALA A 140 12.62 6.84 -5.89
C ALA A 140 11.56 5.75 -5.65
N GLU A 141 10.56 5.64 -6.52
CA GLU A 141 9.54 4.59 -6.42
C GLU A 141 10.14 3.19 -6.63
N ARG A 142 11.04 3.05 -7.61
CA ARG A 142 11.76 1.79 -7.85
C ARG A 142 12.52 1.32 -6.61
N GLN A 143 13.28 2.21 -5.98
CA GLN A 143 14.02 1.88 -4.76
C GLN A 143 13.09 1.56 -3.59
N SER A 144 11.94 2.23 -3.49
CA SER A 144 10.93 1.95 -2.47
C SER A 144 10.38 0.54 -2.59
N LEU A 145 9.97 0.15 -3.81
CA LEU A 145 9.45 -1.18 -4.12
C LEU A 145 10.53 -2.27 -3.98
N LEU A 146 11.77 -1.99 -4.37
CA LEU A 146 12.90 -2.90 -4.16
C LEU A 146 13.13 -3.17 -2.67
N GLY A 147 13.09 -2.13 -1.83
CA GLY A 147 13.21 -2.27 -0.39
C GLY A 147 12.12 -3.18 0.19
N MET A 148 10.87 -2.97 -0.24
CA MET A 148 9.73 -3.79 0.15
C MET A 148 9.83 -5.22 -0.36
N ALA A 149 10.35 -5.46 -1.57
CA ALA A 149 10.56 -6.79 -2.13
C ALA A 149 11.65 -7.59 -1.41
N CYS A 150 12.71 -6.92 -0.94
CA CYS A 150 13.78 -7.55 -0.15
C CYS A 150 13.36 -7.92 1.27
N ALA A 151 12.41 -7.17 1.86
CA ALA A 151 12.09 -7.24 3.27
C ALA A 151 11.42 -8.55 3.79
N PRO A 152 10.60 -9.28 3.00
CA PRO A 152 10.04 -10.58 3.39
C PRO A 152 11.09 -11.63 3.79
N ALA A 153 12.36 -11.42 3.43
CA ALA A 153 13.48 -12.25 3.83
C ALA A 153 14.43 -11.52 4.80
N ALA A 154 14.53 -12.01 6.04
CA ALA A 154 15.53 -11.55 7.01
C ALA A 154 16.99 -11.58 6.49
N TYR A 155 17.27 -12.35 5.43
CA TYR A 155 18.60 -12.46 4.82
C TYR A 155 18.98 -11.27 3.91
N ARG A 156 18.02 -10.40 3.57
CA ARG A 156 18.24 -9.18 2.76
C ARG A 156 17.94 -7.89 3.53
N ALA A 157 17.95 -7.95 4.87
CA ALA A 157 17.64 -6.79 5.71
C ALA A 157 18.53 -5.55 5.41
N ALA A 158 19.82 -5.78 5.14
CA ALA A 158 20.74 -4.70 4.77
C ALA A 158 20.43 -4.08 3.40
N GLU A 159 20.04 -4.90 2.42
CA GLU A 159 19.63 -4.44 1.08
C GLU A 159 18.29 -3.70 1.14
N ALA A 160 17.32 -4.25 1.88
CA ALA A 160 16.03 -3.62 2.12
C ALA A 160 16.17 -2.25 2.77
N ARG A 161 17.04 -2.13 3.79
CA ARG A 161 17.37 -0.84 4.42
C ARG A 161 17.98 0.13 3.42
N ARG A 162 19.01 -0.30 2.68
CA ARG A 162 19.70 0.56 1.72
C ARG A 162 18.75 1.09 0.64
N ALA A 163 17.91 0.21 0.09
CA ALA A 163 16.92 0.59 -0.92
C ALA A 163 15.86 1.55 -0.33
N ALA A 164 15.38 1.29 0.89
CA ALA A 164 14.46 2.20 1.58
C ALA A 164 15.08 3.59 1.84
N GLU A 165 16.36 3.66 2.24
CA GLU A 165 17.09 4.92 2.43
C GLU A 165 17.30 5.66 1.09
N GLN A 166 17.72 4.93 0.05
CA GLN A 166 17.92 5.47 -1.29
C GLN A 166 16.63 6.02 -1.90
N ALA A 167 15.49 5.37 -1.67
CA ALA A 167 14.19 5.84 -2.15
C ALA A 167 13.86 7.27 -1.71
N LEU A 168 14.17 7.64 -0.45
CA LEU A 168 13.97 9.02 0.02
C LEU A 168 15.06 9.97 -0.51
N ALA A 169 16.29 9.47 -0.67
CA ALA A 169 17.40 10.26 -1.19
C ALA A 169 17.15 10.71 -2.64
N ASP A 170 16.67 9.78 -3.48
CA ASP A 170 16.38 10.00 -4.90
C ASP A 170 15.12 10.84 -5.13
N LEU A 171 14.22 10.93 -4.15
CA LEU A 171 13.00 11.72 -4.25
C LEU A 171 13.36 13.22 -4.30
N PRO A 172 12.98 13.96 -5.37
CA PRO A 172 13.20 15.39 -5.46
C PRO A 172 12.66 16.12 -4.23
N VAL A 173 13.37 17.15 -3.77
CA VAL A 173 12.99 17.88 -2.55
C VAL A 173 11.58 18.44 -2.63
N THR A 174 11.16 18.87 -3.83
CA THR A 174 9.79 19.36 -4.10
C THR A 174 8.72 18.31 -3.88
N ASP A 175 9.04 17.03 -4.04
CA ASP A 175 8.09 15.92 -4.00
C ASP A 175 8.00 15.29 -2.61
N ARG A 176 8.98 15.56 -1.73
CA ARG A 176 9.05 15.01 -0.36
C ARG A 176 7.88 15.42 0.53
N SER A 177 7.24 16.56 0.26
CA SER A 177 6.06 17.06 0.98
C SER A 177 4.74 16.79 0.27
N THR A 178 4.77 16.06 -0.85
CA THR A 178 3.57 15.75 -1.66
C THR A 178 2.96 14.41 -1.24
N ASN A 179 1.88 14.03 -1.93
CA ASN A 179 1.27 12.70 -1.80
C ASN A 179 2.28 11.57 -2.06
N LEU A 180 3.16 11.72 -3.06
CA LEU A 180 4.20 10.75 -3.39
C LEU A 180 5.22 10.60 -2.25
N GLY A 181 5.63 11.72 -1.64
CA GLY A 181 6.50 11.70 -0.46
C GLY A 181 5.87 10.97 0.73
N GLY A 182 4.56 11.15 0.93
CA GLY A 182 3.79 10.39 1.93
C GLY A 182 3.75 8.90 1.64
N TYR A 183 3.49 8.52 0.40
CA TYR A 183 3.51 7.11 -0.03
C TYR A 183 4.88 6.47 0.19
N ILE A 184 5.97 7.09 -0.27
CA ILE A 184 7.33 6.53 -0.10
C ILE A 184 7.67 6.35 1.38
N ARG A 185 7.27 7.29 2.25
CA ARG A 185 7.48 7.14 3.70
C ARG A 185 6.64 6.02 4.32
N ALA A 186 5.39 5.86 3.89
CA ALA A 186 4.54 4.75 4.33
C ALA A 186 5.14 3.38 3.96
N VAL A 187 5.64 3.23 2.73
CA VAL A 187 6.34 2.00 2.28
C VAL A 187 7.60 1.79 3.12
N ARG A 188 8.41 2.82 3.35
CA ARG A 188 9.61 2.74 4.20
C ARG A 188 9.27 2.29 5.63
N ALA A 189 8.21 2.81 6.24
CA ALA A 189 7.77 2.38 7.57
C ALA A 189 7.51 0.86 7.62
N ARG A 190 6.80 0.33 6.62
CA ARG A 190 6.50 -1.10 6.51
C ARG A 190 7.79 -1.92 6.24
N THR A 191 8.68 -1.45 5.37
CA THR A 191 9.99 -2.09 5.12
C THR A 191 10.80 -2.20 6.42
N PHE A 192 10.86 -1.13 7.22
CA PHE A 192 11.57 -1.16 8.50
C PHE A 192 10.97 -2.15 9.50
N LEU A 193 9.65 -2.30 9.56
CA LEU A 193 9.02 -3.34 10.39
C LEU A 193 9.37 -4.76 9.95
N LEU A 194 9.35 -5.00 8.64
CA LEU A 194 9.66 -6.32 8.08
C LEU A 194 11.10 -6.76 8.38
N ILE A 195 12.04 -5.81 8.45
CA ILE A 195 13.44 -6.08 8.80
C ILE A 195 13.76 -5.95 10.30
N GLY A 196 12.74 -5.74 11.15
CA GLY A 196 12.89 -5.73 12.61
C GLY A 196 13.39 -4.42 13.20
N ASP A 197 13.16 -3.28 12.54
CA ASP A 197 13.47 -1.93 13.06
C ASP A 197 12.18 -1.12 13.36
N PRO A 198 11.52 -1.37 14.50
CA PRO A 198 10.28 -0.69 14.86
C PRO A 198 10.46 0.81 15.15
N GLU A 199 11.62 1.24 15.63
CA GLU A 199 11.84 2.65 15.98
C GLU A 199 12.00 3.52 14.74
N GLN A 200 12.71 3.04 13.71
CA GLN A 200 12.75 3.72 12.43
C GLN A 200 11.38 3.70 11.75
N ALA A 201 10.64 2.58 11.84
CA ALA A 201 9.29 2.49 11.30
C ALA A 201 8.36 3.56 11.90
N ILE A 202 8.36 3.72 13.23
CA ILE A 202 7.56 4.76 13.91
C ILE A 202 7.97 6.16 13.47
N THR A 203 9.27 6.40 13.28
CA THR A 203 9.78 7.71 12.79
C THR A 203 9.26 8.02 11.39
N GLU A 204 9.18 7.03 10.50
CA GLU A 204 8.57 7.22 9.17
C GLU A 204 7.05 7.43 9.25
N LEU A 205 6.35 6.75 10.18
CA LEU A 205 4.92 6.98 10.42
C LEU A 205 4.65 8.40 10.95
N GLU A 206 5.44 8.88 11.91
CA GLU A 206 5.37 10.26 12.42
C GLU A 206 5.45 11.27 11.27
N ALA A 207 6.42 11.09 10.37
CA ALA A 207 6.60 11.95 9.20
C ALA A 207 5.44 11.81 8.19
N THR A 208 4.97 10.59 7.93
CA THR A 208 3.88 10.32 6.98
C THR A 208 2.59 11.01 7.39
N LEU A 209 2.26 11.01 8.68
CA LEU A 209 1.03 11.62 9.21
C LEU A 209 1.00 13.15 9.12
N GLN A 210 2.13 13.80 8.85
CA GLN A 210 2.21 15.25 8.61
C GLN A 210 2.03 15.64 7.14
N LEU A 211 1.90 14.65 6.24
CA LEU A 211 1.87 14.87 4.79
C LEU A 211 0.45 14.76 4.23
N PRO A 212 0.16 15.37 3.07
CA PRO A 212 -1.11 15.26 2.36
C PRO A 212 -1.27 13.88 1.71
N TYR A 213 -1.29 12.83 2.52
CA TYR A 213 -1.41 11.43 2.15
C TYR A 213 -2.63 10.77 2.81
N ALA A 214 -3.04 9.61 2.28
CA ALA A 214 -4.27 8.92 2.72
C ALA A 214 -4.15 8.28 4.12
N MET A 215 -2.93 8.02 4.58
CA MET A 215 -2.70 7.43 5.90
C MET A 215 -2.99 8.45 7.02
N THR A 216 -3.80 8.03 7.99
CA THR A 216 -4.23 8.83 9.14
C THR A 216 -3.98 8.07 10.46
N PRO A 217 -4.10 8.72 11.63
CA PRO A 217 -4.14 8.00 12.90
C PRO A 217 -5.20 6.88 12.94
N ALA A 218 -6.35 7.10 12.31
CA ALA A 218 -7.42 6.12 12.21
C ALA A 218 -7.04 4.90 11.36
N TRP A 219 -6.31 5.10 10.26
CA TRP A 219 -5.74 4.02 9.46
C TRP A 219 -4.84 3.09 10.28
N LEU A 220 -3.96 3.67 11.12
CA LEU A 220 -3.02 2.89 11.95
C LEU A 220 -3.71 1.97 12.95
N ARG A 221 -4.97 2.26 13.33
CA ARG A 221 -5.75 1.40 14.24
C ARG A 221 -6.24 0.12 13.57
N ILE A 222 -6.42 0.13 12.24
CA ILE A 222 -7.04 -0.96 11.49
C ILE A 222 -6.08 -1.76 10.60
N ASP A 223 -4.95 -1.16 10.20
CA ASP A 223 -3.99 -1.81 9.32
C ASP A 223 -3.15 -2.87 10.07
N PRO A 224 -3.25 -4.16 9.69
CA PRO A 224 -2.57 -5.24 10.39
C PRO A 224 -1.04 -5.21 10.21
N ASN A 225 -0.52 -4.48 9.21
CA ASN A 225 0.93 -4.36 9.01
C ASN A 225 1.64 -3.70 10.20
N PHE A 226 0.92 -2.88 10.97
CA PHE A 226 1.45 -2.18 12.14
C PHE A 226 1.13 -2.90 13.46
N ALA A 227 0.55 -4.11 13.42
CA ALA A 227 0.12 -4.82 14.62
C ALA A 227 1.27 -5.10 15.61
N SER A 228 2.50 -5.30 15.12
CA SER A 228 3.69 -5.51 15.94
C SER A 228 4.12 -4.28 16.75
N LEU A 229 3.63 -3.08 16.41
CA LEU A 229 3.93 -1.85 17.13
C LEU A 229 3.00 -1.59 18.33
N LYS A 230 1.92 -2.39 18.49
CA LYS A 230 0.99 -2.25 19.61
C LYS A 230 1.73 -2.38 20.94
N GLY A 231 1.47 -1.46 21.86
CA GLY A 231 2.17 -1.36 23.14
C GLY A 231 3.41 -0.47 23.14
N ASN A 232 3.93 -0.04 21.98
CA ASN A 232 4.98 0.98 21.93
C ASN A 232 4.39 2.38 22.23
N PRO A 233 4.86 3.12 23.26
CA PRO A 233 4.27 4.40 23.65
C PRO A 233 4.26 5.49 22.56
N ARG A 234 5.20 5.48 21.61
CA ARG A 234 5.19 6.42 20.47
C ARG A 234 4.07 6.07 19.49
N PHE A 235 3.97 4.79 19.11
CA PHE A 235 2.91 4.32 18.22
C PHE A 235 1.50 4.49 18.83
N GLU A 236 1.37 4.23 20.13
CA GLU A 236 0.12 4.44 20.87
C GLU A 236 -0.36 5.91 20.80
N ARG A 237 0.57 6.87 20.91
CA ARG A 237 0.25 8.29 20.72
C ARG A 237 -0.19 8.59 19.29
N LEU A 238 0.54 8.06 18.29
CA LEU A 238 0.21 8.30 16.88
C LEU A 238 -1.21 7.88 16.51
N ARG A 239 -1.63 6.68 16.94
CA ARG A 239 -2.95 6.12 16.59
C ARG A 239 -4.11 6.72 17.39
N ALA A 240 -3.80 7.41 18.50
CA ALA A 240 -4.76 8.11 19.34
C ALA A 240 -4.95 9.58 18.95
N SER A 241 -4.06 10.12 18.10
CA SER A 241 -4.22 11.46 17.55
C SER A 241 -5.56 11.60 16.81
N PRO A 242 -6.23 12.76 16.92
CA PRO A 242 -7.47 13.04 16.22
C PRO A 242 -7.29 13.05 14.70
#